data_AF-F2DX55-F1
#
_entry.id   AF-F2DX55-F1
#
_cell.length_a   1.000
_cell.length_b   1.000
_cell.length_c   1.000
_cell.angle_alpha   90.00
_cell.angle_beta   90.00
_cell.angle_gamma   90.00
#
_symmetry.space_group_name_H-M   'P 1'
#
loop_
_entity.id
_entity.type
_entity.pdbx_description
1 polymer ?
#
loop_
_entity_poly.entity_id
_entity_poly.type
_entity_poly.pdbx_seq_one_letter_code
_entity_poly.pdbx_strand_id
1 'polypeptide(L)'
;MPSPSSSVQRATSDALIGPDWATNLELCDTLNRDPGQTKDVVKSLKKRIAHKNSKVQLLALTLLETMIKNCGDIVHVHVAERGILHEM
;
A
#
# COMPACT_ATOMS: atom_id res chain seq x y z
N MET A 1 -14.51 -10.66 1.90
CA MET A 1 -13.74 -9.45 1.59
C MET A 1 -12.65 -9.80 0.59
N PRO A 2 -12.25 -8.89 -0.31
CA PRO A 2 -11.11 -9.11 -1.20
C PRO A 2 -9.84 -9.43 -0.38
N SER A 3 -8.89 -10.18 -0.95
CA SER A 3 -7.61 -10.39 -0.28
C SER A 3 -6.86 -9.05 -0.16
N PRO A 4 -6.03 -8.84 0.87
CA PRO A 4 -5.30 -7.57 1.02
C PRO A 4 -4.43 -7.23 -0.20
N SER A 5 -3.88 -8.25 -0.88
CA SER A 5 -3.12 -8.09 -2.11
C SER A 5 -3.97 -7.58 -3.28
N SER A 6 -5.24 -7.99 -3.38
CA SER A 6 -6.18 -7.51 -4.41
C SER A 6 -6.60 -6.06 -4.17
N SER A 7 -6.78 -5.66 -2.92
CA SER A 7 -7.08 -4.26 -2.57
C SER A 7 -5.93 -3.31 -2.94
N VAL A 8 -4.67 -3.73 -2.74
CA VAL A 8 -3.49 -2.96 -3.20
C VAL A 8 -3.45 -2.83 -4.72
N GLN A 9 -3.78 -3.88 -5.47
CA GLN A 9 -3.83 -3.81 -6.94
C GLN A 9 -4.92 -2.85 -7.42
N ARG A 10 -6.09 -2.87 -6.77
CA ARG A 10 -7.20 -1.97 -7.07
C ARG A 10 -6.84 -0.52 -6.79
N ALA A 11 -6.29 -0.22 -5.61
CA ALA A 11 -5.85 1.11 -5.17
C ALA A 11 -4.78 1.73 -6.07
N THR A 12 -4.03 0.90 -6.80
CA THR A 12 -2.89 1.32 -7.63
C THR A 12 -3.08 0.99 -9.10
N SER A 13 -4.33 0.78 -9.55
CA SER A 13 -4.65 0.45 -10.94
C SER A 13 -4.36 1.62 -11.88
N ASP A 14 -3.79 1.35 -13.05
CA ASP A 14 -3.56 2.37 -14.09
C ASP A 14 -4.85 2.89 -14.73
N ALA A 15 -5.96 2.18 -14.55
CA ALA A 15 -7.30 2.61 -14.94
C ALA A 15 -7.86 3.76 -14.07
N LEU A 16 -7.31 4.00 -12.88
CA LEU A 16 -7.78 5.08 -11.99
C LEU A 16 -7.42 6.46 -12.55
N ILE A 17 -8.30 7.46 -12.46
CA ILE A 17 -7.95 8.83 -12.89
C ILE A 17 -6.97 9.50 -11.91
N GLY A 18 -7.05 9.12 -10.63
CA GLY A 18 -6.18 9.58 -9.55
C GLY A 18 -6.30 8.66 -8.32
N PRO A 19 -5.77 9.05 -7.15
CA PRO A 19 -5.87 8.24 -5.94
C PRO A 19 -7.32 7.91 -5.56
N ASP A 20 -7.61 6.63 -5.34
CA ASP A 20 -8.88 6.19 -4.75
C ASP A 20 -8.76 6.26 -3.21
N TRP A 21 -9.09 7.43 -2.65
CA TRP A 21 -9.01 7.67 -1.21
C TRP A 21 -9.89 6.74 -0.39
N ALA A 22 -11.04 6.30 -0.93
CA ALA A 22 -11.92 5.38 -0.23
C ALA A 22 -11.24 4.02 -0.06
N THR A 23 -10.68 3.46 -1.13
CA THR A 23 -9.93 2.19 -1.04
C THR A 23 -8.66 2.35 -0.18
N ASN A 24 -7.96 3.48 -0.25
CA ASN A 24 -6.75 3.70 0.56
C ASN A 24 -7.05 3.73 2.06
N LEU A 25 -8.12 4.41 2.47
CA LEU A 25 -8.53 4.49 3.87
C LEU A 25 -9.09 3.15 4.36
N GLU A 26 -9.86 2.42 3.52
CA GLU A 26 -10.34 1.06 3.84
C GLU A 26 -9.16 0.10 4.12
N LEU A 27 -8.07 0.23 3.36
CA LEU A 27 -6.84 -0.52 3.59
C LEU A 27 -6.20 -0.16 4.94
N CYS A 28 -6.15 1.12 5.30
CA CYS A 28 -5.61 1.56 6.60
C CYS A 28 -6.47 1.03 7.76
N ASP A 29 -7.79 1.13 7.67
CA ASP A 29 -8.72 0.59 8.66
C ASP A 29 -8.55 -0.92 8.82
N THR A 30 -8.37 -1.64 7.70
CA THR A 30 -8.12 -3.08 7.71
C THR A 30 -6.81 -3.41 8.43
N LEU A 31 -5.73 -2.70 8.15
CA LEU A 31 -4.43 -2.91 8.80
C LEU A 31 -4.44 -2.57 10.29
N ASN A 32 -5.15 -1.52 10.67
CA ASN A 32 -5.30 -1.14 12.07
C ASN A 32 -6.16 -2.15 12.85
N ARG A 33 -7.15 -2.78 12.21
CA ARG A 33 -7.97 -3.84 12.81
C ARG A 33 -7.29 -5.20 12.84
N ASP A 34 -6.54 -5.54 11.80
CA ASP A 34 -5.81 -6.81 11.66
C ASP A 34 -4.37 -6.56 11.18
N PRO A 35 -3.45 -6.25 12.11
CA PRO A 35 -2.05 -6.01 11.78
C PRO A 35 -1.36 -7.23 11.15
N GLY A 36 -1.92 -8.43 11.26
CA GLY A 36 -1.39 -9.65 10.63
C GLY A 36 -1.33 -9.57 9.10
N GLN A 37 -2.17 -8.72 8.49
CA GLN A 37 -2.19 -8.52 7.03
C GLN A 37 -1.06 -7.61 6.53
N THR A 38 -0.37 -6.89 7.43
CA THR A 38 0.62 -5.86 7.07
C THR A 38 1.72 -6.41 6.16
N LYS A 39 2.23 -7.60 6.48
CA LYS A 39 3.31 -8.23 5.71
C LYS A 39 2.93 -8.43 4.24
N ASP A 40 1.71 -8.89 3.97
CA ASP A 40 1.25 -9.17 2.61
C ASP A 40 0.88 -7.89 1.85
N VAL A 41 0.30 -6.90 2.54
CA VAL A 41 0.04 -5.57 1.96
C VAL A 41 1.35 -4.90 1.56
N VAL A 42 2.33 -4.82 2.47
CA VAL A 42 3.63 -4.19 2.21
C VAL A 42 4.40 -4.93 1.10
N LYS A 43 4.33 -6.26 1.05
CA LYS A 43 4.90 -7.07 -0.04
C LYS A 43 4.23 -6.77 -1.40
N SER A 44 2.91 -6.64 -1.42
CA SER A 44 2.16 -6.28 -2.64
C SER A 44 2.53 -4.86 -3.09
N LEU A 45 2.56 -3.93 -2.14
CA LEU A 45 2.89 -2.52 -2.37
C LEU A 45 4.29 -2.35 -2.97
N LYS A 46 5.30 -3.05 -2.42
CA LYS A 46 6.67 -3.05 -2.97
C LYS A 46 6.70 -3.45 -4.45
N LYS A 47 5.93 -4.46 -4.85
CA LYS A 47 5.81 -4.85 -6.28
C LYS A 47 5.16 -3.77 -7.15
N ARG A 48 4.23 -2.98 -6.60
CA ARG A 48 3.59 -1.87 -7.31
C ARG A 48 4.54 -0.68 -7.46
N ILE A 49 5.36 -0.40 -6.45
CA ILE A 49 6.42 0.62 -6.52
C ILE A 49 7.45 0.27 -7.61
N ALA A 50 7.83 -1.00 -7.75
CA ALA A 50 8.75 -1.45 -8.80
C ALA A 50 8.09 -1.65 -10.18
N HIS A 51 6.83 -1.25 -10.38
CA HIS A 51 6.08 -1.49 -11.61
C HIS A 51 6.56 -0.58 -12.75
N LYS A 52 6.59 -1.06 -14.00
CA LYS A 52 7.07 -0.27 -15.17
C LYS A 52 6.23 0.96 -15.53
N ASN A 53 4.95 0.98 -15.14
CA ASN A 53 4.04 2.09 -15.42
C ASN A 53 4.17 3.16 -14.33
N SER A 54 4.61 4.36 -14.68
CA SER A 54 4.83 5.49 -13.75
C SER A 54 3.57 5.89 -12.97
N LYS A 55 2.38 5.74 -13.57
CA LYS A 55 1.11 6.00 -12.88
C LYS A 55 0.85 5.01 -11.76
N VAL A 56 1.16 3.73 -11.98
CA VAL A 56 1.07 2.69 -10.94
C VAL A 56 2.06 2.97 -9.82
N GLN A 57 3.29 3.38 -10.16
CA GLN A 57 4.29 3.76 -9.16
C GLN A 57 3.81 4.93 -8.31
N LEU A 58 3.30 6.00 -8.95
CA LEU A 58 2.80 7.18 -8.26
C LEU A 58 1.65 6.83 -7.31
N LEU A 59 0.65 6.08 -7.76
CA LEU A 59 -0.46 5.64 -6.92
C LEU A 59 0.03 4.74 -5.76
N ALA A 60 1.03 3.90 -5.99
CA ALA A 60 1.64 3.09 -4.94
C ALA A 60 2.38 3.93 -3.90
N LEU A 61 3.10 4.97 -4.32
CA LEU A 61 3.75 5.92 -3.40
C LEU A 61 2.72 6.73 -2.61
N THR A 62 1.62 7.16 -3.24
CA THR A 62 0.50 7.81 -2.53
C THR A 62 -0.13 6.88 -1.50
N LEU A 63 -0.34 5.60 -1.84
CA LEU A 63 -0.85 4.60 -0.88
C LEU A 63 0.13 4.37 0.27
N LEU A 64 1.43 4.28 -0.01
CA LEU A 64 2.47 4.18 1.01
C LEU A 64 2.42 5.37 1.98
N GLU A 65 2.42 6.59 1.46
CA GLU A 65 2.30 7.81 2.26
C GLU A 65 1.04 7.80 3.13
N THR A 66 -0.09 7.38 2.56
CA THR A 66 -1.36 7.27 3.28
C THR A 66 -1.27 6.28 4.44
N MET A 67 -0.69 5.10 4.20
CA MET A 67 -0.48 4.09 5.24
C MET A 67 0.42 4.60 6.36
N ILE A 68 1.50 5.32 6.04
CA ILE A 68 2.39 5.90 7.06
C ILE A 68 1.67 6.94 7.92
N LYS A 69 0.78 7.75 7.33
CA LYS A 69 0.03 8.79 8.05
C LYS A 69 -1.14 8.27 8.89
N ASN A 70 -1.73 7.13 8.53
CA ASN A 70 -2.99 6.66 9.11
C ASN A 70 -2.88 5.33 9.87
N CYS A 71 -1.72 4.66 9.83
CA CYS A 71 -1.48 3.42 10.57
C CYS A 71 -0.45 3.63 11.69
N GLY A 72 -0.47 2.72 12.67
CA GLY A 72 0.48 2.72 13.79
C GLY A 72 1.79 1.96 13.55
N ASP A 73 2.60 1.87 14.60
CA ASP A 73 3.98 1.40 14.61
C ASP A 73 4.23 0.07 13.89
N ILE A 74 3.30 -0.89 13.99
CA ILE A 74 3.44 -2.21 13.34
C ILE A 74 3.60 -2.05 11.82
N VAL A 75 2.84 -1.13 11.21
CA VAL A 75 2.95 -0.84 9.78
C VAL A 75 4.28 -0.17 9.46
N HIS A 76 4.70 0.78 10.29
CA HIS A 76 5.96 1.52 10.09
C HIS A 76 7.17 0.58 10.16
N VAL A 77 7.21 -0.31 11.17
CA VAL A 77 8.27 -1.33 11.31
C VAL A 77 8.33 -2.21 10.07
N HIS A 78 7.18 -2.74 9.62
CA HIS A 78 7.17 -3.59 8.43
C HIS A 78 7.58 -2.87 7.15
N VAL A 79 7.25 -1.59 6.99
CA VAL A 79 7.71 -0.77 5.86
C VAL A 79 9.23 -0.59 5.91
N ALA A 80 9.79 -0.27 7.08
CA ALA A 80 11.23 -0.10 7.28
C ALA A 80 12.01 -1.40 7.04
N GLU A 81 11.55 -2.52 7.60
CA GLU A 81 12.20 -3.83 7.48
C GLU A 81 12.14 -4.42 6.07
N ARG A 82 11.13 -4.07 5.27
CA ARG A 82 10.94 -4.62 3.91
C ARG A 82 11.82 -3.93 2.86
N GLY A 83 12.64 -2.97 3.25
CA GLY A 83 13.57 -2.27 2.38
C GLY A 83 12.87 -1.50 1.27
N ILE A 84 11.61 -1.08 1.47
CA ILE A 84 10.91 -0.22 0.50
C ILE A 84 11.73 1.02 0.21
N LEU A 85 12.34 1.61 1.25
CA LEU A 85 13.14 2.83 1.14
C LEU A 85 14.57 2.60 0.61
N HIS A 86 15.08 1.37 0.64
CA HIS A 86 16.45 1.08 0.19
C HIS A 86 16.52 0.84 -1.33
N GLU A 87 15.38 0.57 -1.96
CA GLU A 87 15.25 0.32 -3.41
C GLU A 87 14.70 1.53 -4.18
N MET A 88 14.46 2.66 -3.51
CA MET A 88 14.08 3.96 -4.12
C MET A 88 15.33 4.77 -4.41
#